data_AF-A0A3D4PK16-F1
#
_entry.id   AF-A0A3D4PK16-F1
#
_cell.length_a   1.000
_cell.length_b   1.000
_cell.length_c   1.000
_cell.angle_alpha   90.00
_cell.angle_beta   90.00
_cell.angle_gamma   90.00
#
_symmetry.space_group_name_H-M   'P 1'
#
loop_
_entity.id
_entity.type
_entity.pdbx_description
1 polymer ?
#
loop_
_entity_poly.entity_id
_entity_poly.type
_entity_poly.pdbx_seq_one_letter_code
_entity_poly.pdbx_strand_id
1 'polypeptide(L)'
;MAKKKTPARNSVEKRREDGSLLYRLDRDNKVGEYHVNTDSTQYKHLKKVEIEGFATFPTALYPTGFGFKISGGQLVEPLHSKYGDKLTVVLSATQPSSVKKTKASVTVTINAGKLQQVNREVSDVKRTRRNEITTLVQDFLIDQFPKDFTGVASGTFKYRPNKIAEMLADQDVVENLSDLDRFAIQAAFPDLVEEMEFSLRSAKKVKIVTDGINTSKKVYLDKIISEFEKKLKGSSSENVWQKFLHDHILTLLNTYAHVIEKQSVELDGKYPDFMLIDAYGYLDVYEIKKPQTKLLSFDNGRKNYYWHAEISRATTQTEKYMSSIQRHRYELESKLRKESVEARIVRPRGFIIAGKRSDLKSEEMREDFRVLNDSLKNIDVICFDDLLDNLKALRDRLDS
;
A
#
# COMPACT_ATOMS: atom_id res chain seq x y z
N MET A 1 -46.01 10.84 71.40
CA MET A 1 -46.38 9.70 70.55
C MET A 1 -45.58 9.76 69.25
N ALA A 2 -44.53 8.95 69.15
CA ALA A 2 -43.71 8.82 67.95
C ALA A 2 -44.50 8.05 66.86
N LYS A 3 -44.74 8.70 65.72
CA LYS A 3 -45.26 8.02 64.53
C LYS A 3 -44.17 7.09 63.97
N LYS A 4 -44.26 5.80 64.30
CA LYS A 4 -43.60 4.72 63.58
C LYS A 4 -43.98 4.83 62.10
N LYS A 5 -43.01 5.12 61.22
CA LYS A 5 -43.15 4.95 59.77
C LYS A 5 -43.26 3.45 59.50
N THR A 6 -44.44 3.04 59.06
CA THR A 6 -44.80 1.72 58.54
C THR A 6 -43.82 1.31 57.41
N PRO A 7 -43.40 0.03 57.29
CA PRO A 7 -42.55 -0.40 56.19
C PRO A 7 -43.32 -0.28 54.87
N ALA A 8 -42.69 0.28 53.82
CA ALA A 8 -43.26 0.34 52.48
C ALA A 8 -43.54 -1.08 51.96
N ARG A 9 -44.80 -1.35 51.59
CA ARG A 9 -45.39 -2.68 51.38
C ARG A 9 -44.84 -3.47 50.17
N ASN A 10 -43.91 -2.93 49.39
CA ASN A 10 -43.36 -3.59 48.20
C ASN A 10 -41.89 -3.20 47.89
N SER A 11 -41.04 -3.18 48.92
CA SER A 11 -39.59 -2.95 48.77
C SER A 11 -38.81 -4.27 48.80
N VAL A 12 -37.79 -4.38 47.93
CA VAL A 12 -36.87 -5.53 47.88
C VAL A 12 -35.51 -5.10 48.39
N GLU A 13 -35.03 -5.75 49.43
CA GLU A 13 -33.66 -5.61 49.92
C GLU A 13 -32.87 -6.88 49.69
N LYS A 14 -31.60 -6.72 49.33
CA LYS A 14 -30.63 -7.80 49.35
C LYS A 14 -29.42 -7.38 50.18
N ARG A 15 -29.01 -8.26 51.09
CA ARG A 15 -27.86 -8.10 51.96
C ARG A 15 -26.87 -9.23 51.72
N ARG A 16 -25.62 -9.02 52.13
CA ARG A 16 -24.64 -10.10 52.26
C ARG A 16 -24.92 -10.93 53.52
N GLU A 17 -24.17 -12.02 53.67
CA GLU A 17 -24.13 -12.85 54.88
C GLU A 17 -23.71 -12.04 56.12
N ASP A 18 -22.82 -11.06 55.97
CA ASP A 18 -22.40 -10.14 57.05
C ASP A 18 -23.43 -9.05 57.39
N GLY A 19 -24.60 -9.03 56.72
CA GLY A 19 -25.67 -8.07 56.92
C GLY A 19 -25.52 -6.74 56.17
N SER A 20 -24.39 -6.49 55.49
CA SER A 20 -24.18 -5.29 54.67
C SER A 20 -25.19 -5.22 53.51
N LEU A 21 -25.73 -4.03 53.26
CA LEU A 21 -26.73 -3.82 52.22
C LEU A 21 -26.06 -3.84 50.84
N LEU A 22 -26.55 -4.69 49.93
CA LEU A 22 -26.12 -4.70 48.53
C LEU A 22 -27.02 -3.80 47.69
N TYR A 23 -28.33 -3.95 47.83
CA TYR A 23 -29.27 -3.02 47.21
C TYR A 23 -30.60 -3.01 47.93
N ARG A 24 -31.31 -1.89 47.75
CA ARG A 24 -32.71 -1.71 48.13
C ARG A 24 -33.43 -1.12 46.93
N LEU A 25 -34.56 -1.69 46.54
CA LEU A 25 -35.41 -1.21 45.46
C LEU A 25 -36.85 -1.07 45.95
N ASP A 26 -37.38 0.14 45.89
CA ASP A 26 -38.80 0.42 46.06
C ASP A 26 -39.48 0.22 44.70
N ARG A 27 -40.28 -0.85 44.58
CA ARG A 27 -40.91 -1.22 43.31
C ARG A 27 -42.04 -0.28 42.91
N ASP A 28 -42.71 0.32 43.89
CA ASP A 28 -43.86 1.18 43.65
C ASP A 28 -43.39 2.55 43.14
N ASN A 29 -42.37 3.10 43.79
CA ASN A 29 -41.76 4.38 43.39
C ASN A 29 -40.69 4.22 42.30
N LYS A 30 -40.31 2.99 41.95
CA LYS A 30 -39.28 2.65 40.95
C LYS A 30 -37.91 3.29 41.21
N VAL A 31 -37.57 3.47 42.48
CA VAL A 31 -36.30 4.07 42.92
C VAL A 31 -35.57 3.14 43.86
N GLY A 32 -34.25 3.25 43.91
CA GLY A 32 -33.46 2.40 44.77
C GLY A 32 -32.02 2.87 44.93
N GLU A 33 -31.28 2.08 45.69
CA GLU A 33 -29.86 2.25 45.87
C GLU A 33 -29.14 0.92 45.74
N TYR A 34 -27.95 0.96 45.18
CA TYR A 34 -27.05 -0.14 45.01
C TYR A 34 -25.70 0.23 45.59
N HIS A 35 -25.15 -0.63 46.43
CA HIS A 35 -23.86 -0.46 47.08
C HIS A 35 -22.88 -1.45 46.47
N VAL A 36 -21.76 -0.93 45.98
CA VAL A 36 -20.70 -1.74 45.40
C VAL A 36 -20.00 -2.47 46.55
N ASN A 37 -19.81 -3.76 46.35
CA ASN A 37 -19.10 -4.66 47.24
C ASN A 37 -17.63 -4.22 47.33
N THR A 38 -17.09 -4.13 48.55
CA THR A 38 -15.67 -3.88 48.87
C THR A 38 -14.67 -4.77 48.12
N ASP A 39 -15.06 -6.00 47.82
CA ASP A 39 -14.28 -7.02 47.12
C ASP A 39 -14.33 -6.82 45.59
N SER A 40 -15.19 -5.93 45.10
CA SER A 40 -15.20 -5.54 43.69
C SER A 40 -14.03 -4.60 43.39
N THR A 41 -13.36 -4.86 42.27
CA THR A 41 -12.37 -3.92 41.72
C THR A 41 -12.96 -2.55 41.37
N GLN A 42 -14.29 -2.45 41.22
CA GLN A 42 -15.01 -1.19 41.01
C GLN A 42 -15.17 -0.35 42.29
N TYR A 43 -15.03 -0.94 43.49
CA TYR A 43 -15.31 -0.26 44.75
C TYR A 43 -14.46 0.99 44.97
N LYS A 44 -13.18 0.93 44.58
CA LYS A 44 -12.25 2.08 44.64
C LYS A 44 -12.69 3.26 43.77
N HIS A 45 -13.46 3.01 42.72
CA HIS A 45 -13.92 4.03 41.77
C HIS A 45 -15.35 4.48 42.04
N LEU A 46 -16.19 3.59 42.56
CA LEU A 46 -17.60 3.84 42.77
C LEU A 46 -18.12 3.00 43.93
N LYS A 47 -18.62 3.68 44.97
CA LYS A 47 -19.15 3.02 46.19
C LYS A 47 -20.65 2.77 46.13
N LYS A 48 -21.39 3.65 45.44
CA LYS A 48 -22.86 3.64 45.41
C LYS A 48 -23.38 4.05 44.04
N VAL A 49 -24.49 3.45 43.63
CA VAL A 49 -25.28 3.82 42.46
C VAL A 49 -26.72 4.04 42.90
N GLU A 50 -27.30 5.17 42.52
CA GLU A 50 -28.73 5.42 42.66
C GLU A 50 -29.46 4.80 41.47
N ILE A 51 -30.60 4.18 41.73
CA ILE A 51 -31.42 3.50 40.73
C ILE A 51 -32.71 4.30 40.54
N GLU A 52 -33.05 4.60 39.30
CA GLU A 52 -34.24 5.37 38.94
C GLU A 52 -35.01 4.73 37.77
N GLY A 53 -36.32 4.64 37.88
CA GLY A 53 -37.21 4.15 36.82
C GLY A 53 -37.31 2.63 36.69
N PHE A 54 -36.81 1.86 37.66
CA PHE A 54 -36.80 0.40 37.63
C PHE A 54 -37.79 -0.25 38.59
N ALA A 55 -38.71 -1.08 38.08
CA ALA A 55 -39.58 -1.93 38.91
C ALA A 55 -38.93 -3.27 39.30
N THR A 56 -37.91 -3.70 38.56
CA THR A 56 -37.12 -4.91 38.80
C THR A 56 -35.64 -4.56 38.83
N PHE A 57 -34.81 -5.44 39.40
CA PHE A 57 -33.38 -5.15 39.54
C PHE A 57 -32.71 -4.91 38.18
N PRO A 58 -31.95 -3.81 37.98
CA PRO A 58 -31.33 -3.49 36.70
C PRO A 58 -30.37 -4.59 36.23
N THR A 59 -30.55 -5.08 35.01
CA THR A 59 -29.69 -6.15 34.44
C THR A 59 -28.25 -5.69 34.24
N ALA A 60 -28.02 -4.37 34.13
CA ALA A 60 -26.70 -3.76 34.02
C ALA A 60 -25.83 -3.88 35.28
N LEU A 61 -26.40 -4.25 36.43
CA LEU A 61 -25.67 -4.42 37.69
C LEU A 61 -25.55 -5.90 38.08
N TYR A 62 -24.50 -6.26 38.80
CA TYR A 62 -24.38 -7.58 39.43
C TYR A 62 -25.22 -7.64 40.71
N PRO A 63 -26.18 -8.59 40.86
CA PRO A 63 -26.96 -8.76 42.09
C PRO A 63 -26.12 -9.15 43.31
N THR A 64 -24.84 -9.47 43.12
CA THR A 64 -23.85 -9.83 44.15
C THR A 64 -23.03 -8.63 44.65
N GLY A 65 -23.32 -7.41 44.16
CA GLY A 65 -22.59 -6.20 44.58
C GLY A 65 -21.35 -5.88 43.75
N PHE A 66 -21.00 -6.67 42.73
CA PHE A 66 -19.76 -6.46 41.95
C PHE A 66 -19.75 -5.23 41.02
N GLY A 67 -20.75 -4.34 41.09
CA GLY A 67 -20.84 -3.13 40.27
C GLY A 67 -21.55 -3.36 38.95
N PHE A 68 -21.21 -2.53 37.96
CA PHE A 68 -21.72 -2.64 36.60
C PHE A 68 -21.15 -3.87 35.88
N LYS A 69 -21.97 -4.54 35.10
CA LYS A 69 -21.59 -5.70 34.28
C LYS A 69 -20.82 -5.28 33.02
N ILE A 70 -20.10 -6.23 32.43
CA ILE A 70 -19.52 -6.17 31.09
C ILE A 70 -18.52 -5.01 30.90
N SER A 71 -18.98 -3.79 30.63
CA SER A 71 -18.15 -2.58 30.49
C SER A 71 -17.91 -1.85 31.81
N GLY A 72 -18.47 -2.33 32.92
CA GLY A 72 -18.53 -1.60 34.19
C GLY A 72 -17.21 -1.00 34.67
N GLY A 73 -16.12 -1.76 34.68
CA GLY A 73 -14.79 -1.22 35.06
C GLY A 73 -14.33 -0.09 34.14
N GLN A 74 -14.40 -0.34 32.82
CA GLN A 74 -14.05 0.64 31.78
C GLN A 74 -14.96 1.87 31.77
N LEU A 75 -16.15 1.77 32.37
CA LEU A 75 -17.09 2.87 32.52
C LEU A 75 -16.81 3.70 33.77
N VAL A 76 -16.63 3.06 34.93
CA VAL A 76 -16.53 3.77 36.21
C VAL A 76 -15.16 4.39 36.45
N GLU A 77 -14.09 3.77 35.96
CA GLU A 77 -12.73 4.27 36.16
C GLU A 77 -12.52 5.65 35.52
N PRO A 78 -12.85 5.90 34.23
CA PRO A 78 -12.74 7.23 33.64
C PRO A 78 -13.63 8.28 34.31
N LEU A 79 -14.82 7.90 34.78
CA LEU A 79 -15.71 8.80 35.53
C LEU A 79 -15.10 9.21 36.86
N HIS A 80 -14.53 8.26 37.60
CA HIS A 80 -13.85 8.53 38.85
C HIS A 80 -12.60 9.37 38.65
N SER A 81 -11.75 9.04 37.67
CA SER A 81 -10.54 9.82 37.37
C SER A 81 -10.86 11.28 37.01
N LYS A 82 -12.03 11.54 36.42
CA LYS A 82 -12.47 12.89 36.04
C LYS A 82 -13.13 13.68 37.16
N TYR A 83 -13.92 13.04 38.02
CA TYR A 83 -14.79 13.72 39.00
C TYR A 83 -14.44 13.45 40.47
N GLY A 84 -13.58 12.47 40.74
CA GLY A 84 -13.11 12.10 42.09
C GLY A 84 -14.25 11.78 43.05
N ASP A 85 -14.08 12.17 44.31
CA ASP A 85 -15.04 11.93 45.40
C ASP A 85 -16.36 12.68 45.24
N LYS A 86 -16.44 13.66 44.33
CA LYS A 86 -17.70 14.39 44.06
C LYS A 86 -18.68 13.59 43.21
N LEU A 87 -18.27 12.46 42.64
CA LEU A 87 -19.06 11.66 41.71
C LEU A 87 -20.24 10.97 42.40
N THR A 88 -21.45 11.24 41.91
CA THR A 88 -22.66 10.45 42.16
C THR A 88 -23.11 9.83 40.84
N VAL A 89 -23.33 8.52 40.80
CA VAL A 89 -23.83 7.83 39.60
C VAL A 89 -25.29 7.45 39.78
N VAL A 90 -26.12 7.83 38.81
CA VAL A 90 -27.53 7.44 38.72
C VAL A 90 -27.69 6.53 37.51
N LEU A 91 -28.16 5.31 37.71
CA LEU A 91 -28.60 4.43 36.62
C LEU A 91 -30.10 4.63 36.41
N SER A 92 -30.48 5.18 35.25
CA SER A 92 -31.87 5.51 34.94
C SER A 92 -32.41 4.66 33.80
N ALA A 93 -33.63 4.14 33.98
CA ALA A 93 -34.34 3.41 32.92
C ALA A 93 -34.96 4.37 31.88
N THR A 94 -35.26 5.61 32.28
CA THR A 94 -36.07 6.55 31.49
C THR A 94 -35.31 7.82 31.11
N GLN A 95 -34.47 8.36 32.00
CA GLN A 95 -33.77 9.61 31.74
C GLN A 95 -32.64 9.42 30.71
N PRO A 96 -32.39 10.40 29.83
CA PRO A 96 -31.22 10.38 28.95
C PRO A 96 -29.93 10.50 29.77
N SER A 97 -28.83 9.96 29.23
CA SER A 97 -27.52 10.11 29.86
C SER A 97 -27.13 11.59 29.93
N SER A 98 -26.71 12.07 31.10
CA SER A 98 -26.41 13.48 31.33
C SER A 98 -25.44 13.68 32.49
N VAL A 99 -24.83 14.88 32.56
CA VAL A 99 -23.96 15.28 33.66
C VAL A 99 -24.47 16.58 34.25
N LYS A 100 -24.79 16.59 35.54
CA LYS A 100 -25.19 17.79 36.30
C LYS A 100 -24.13 18.10 37.35
N LYS A 101 -23.64 19.34 37.38
CA LYS A 101 -22.59 19.78 38.30
C LYS A 101 -23.15 20.76 39.32
N THR A 102 -22.83 20.56 40.59
CA THR A 102 -23.04 21.51 41.68
C THR A 102 -21.69 21.84 42.32
N LYS A 103 -21.65 22.81 43.25
CA LYS A 103 -20.41 23.12 44.00
C LYS A 103 -19.90 21.91 44.79
N ALA A 104 -20.81 21.06 45.28
CA ALA A 104 -20.53 19.95 46.19
C ALA A 104 -20.48 18.57 45.50
N SER A 105 -21.19 18.36 44.39
CA SER A 105 -21.32 17.05 43.74
C SER A 105 -21.40 17.15 42.22
N VAL A 106 -21.04 16.05 41.54
CA VAL A 106 -21.24 15.85 40.11
C VAL A 106 -22.08 14.59 39.92
N THR A 107 -23.33 14.78 39.50
CA THR A 107 -24.25 13.68 39.21
C THR A 107 -24.14 13.27 37.76
N VAL A 108 -23.74 12.04 37.50
CA VAL A 108 -23.70 11.42 36.18
C VAL A 108 -24.87 10.45 36.06
N THR A 109 -25.86 10.81 35.25
CA THR A 109 -26.97 9.94 34.91
C THR A 109 -26.58 9.10 33.70
N ILE A 110 -26.74 7.78 33.81
CA ILE A 110 -26.45 6.82 32.75
C ILE A 110 -27.76 6.16 32.35
N ASN A 111 -28.16 6.35 31.09
CA ASN A 111 -29.32 5.67 30.55
C ASN A 111 -29.01 4.17 30.36
N ALA A 112 -29.85 3.33 30.95
CA ALA A 112 -29.65 1.89 30.96
C ALA A 112 -29.77 1.23 29.58
N GLY A 113 -30.67 1.71 28.73
CA GLY A 113 -30.82 1.21 27.36
C GLY A 113 -29.59 1.49 26.50
N LYS A 114 -29.02 2.70 26.62
CA LYS A 114 -27.76 3.06 25.95
C LYS A 114 -26.58 2.26 26.49
N LEU A 115 -26.49 2.07 27.80
CA LEU A 115 -25.46 1.21 28.39
C LEU A 115 -25.60 -0.25 27.92
N GLN A 116 -26.82 -0.75 27.73
CA GLN A 116 -27.04 -2.09 27.21
C GLN A 116 -26.55 -2.25 25.76
N GLN A 117 -26.71 -1.23 24.91
CA GLN A 117 -26.18 -1.26 23.53
C GLN A 117 -24.66 -1.39 23.54
N VAL A 118 -23.96 -0.53 24.28
CA VAL A 118 -22.50 -0.60 24.46
C VAL A 118 -22.07 -1.95 25.03
N ASN A 119 -22.81 -2.48 26.00
CA ASN A 119 -22.51 -3.78 26.60
C ASN A 119 -22.63 -4.95 25.61
N ARG A 120 -23.47 -4.87 24.57
CA ARG A 120 -23.50 -5.92 23.53
C ARG A 120 -22.21 -5.91 22.72
N GLU A 121 -21.80 -4.76 22.22
CA GLU A 121 -20.56 -4.59 21.46
C GLU A 121 -19.33 -5.00 22.27
N VAL A 122 -19.23 -4.53 23.53
CA VAL A 122 -18.12 -4.90 24.41
C VAL A 122 -18.12 -6.40 24.72
N SER A 123 -19.29 -7.04 24.85
CA SER A 123 -19.37 -8.49 25.07
C SER A 123 -18.87 -9.28 23.87
N ASP A 124 -19.20 -8.84 22.66
CA ASP A 124 -18.72 -9.47 21.43
C ASP A 124 -17.21 -9.31 21.29
N VAL A 125 -16.67 -8.11 21.54
CA VAL A 125 -15.21 -7.88 21.57
C VAL A 125 -14.52 -8.77 22.60
N LYS A 126 -15.03 -8.82 23.84
CA LYS A 126 -14.46 -9.66 24.90
C LYS A 126 -14.54 -11.15 24.58
N ARG A 127 -15.65 -11.61 23.97
CA ARG A 127 -15.82 -13.00 23.55
C ARG A 127 -14.81 -13.36 22.47
N THR A 128 -14.68 -12.53 21.45
CA THR A 128 -13.70 -12.70 20.38
C THR A 128 -12.31 -12.78 20.99
N ARG A 129 -11.88 -11.77 21.77
CA ARG A 129 -10.54 -11.72 22.38
C ARG A 129 -10.24 -12.92 23.27
N ARG A 130 -11.21 -13.38 24.05
CA ARG A 130 -11.06 -14.59 24.88
C ARG A 130 -10.74 -15.81 24.02
N ASN A 131 -11.49 -16.01 22.93
CA ASN A 131 -11.25 -17.14 22.04
C ASN A 131 -9.84 -17.08 21.42
N GLU A 132 -9.35 -15.90 21.03
CA GLU A 132 -7.98 -15.74 20.52
C GLU A 132 -6.94 -16.12 21.56
N ILE A 133 -7.10 -15.63 22.80
CA ILE A 133 -6.20 -15.96 23.90
C ILE A 133 -6.20 -17.46 24.15
N THR A 134 -7.38 -18.08 24.19
CA THR A 134 -7.52 -19.53 24.34
C THR A 134 -6.78 -20.28 23.24
N THR A 135 -6.92 -19.87 21.98
CA THR A 135 -6.20 -20.50 20.85
C THR A 135 -4.69 -20.35 20.99
N LEU A 136 -4.19 -19.15 21.31
CA LEU A 136 -2.75 -18.92 21.50
C LEU A 136 -2.18 -19.77 22.64
N VAL A 137 -2.90 -19.87 23.76
CA VAL A 137 -2.50 -20.70 24.89
C VAL A 137 -2.54 -22.18 24.51
N GLN A 138 -3.56 -22.62 23.77
CA GLN A 138 -3.68 -24.00 23.31
C GLN A 138 -2.54 -24.38 22.34
N ASP A 139 -2.19 -23.49 21.41
CA ASP A 139 -1.07 -23.68 20.48
C ASP A 139 0.25 -23.80 21.25
N PHE A 140 0.49 -22.93 22.24
CA PHE A 140 1.65 -23.04 23.14
C PHE A 140 1.68 -24.37 23.90
N LEU A 141 0.54 -24.83 24.42
CA LEU A 141 0.48 -26.09 25.16
C LEU A 141 0.72 -27.31 24.27
N ILE A 142 0.20 -27.31 23.04
CA ILE A 142 0.46 -28.36 22.04
C ILE A 142 1.95 -28.40 21.69
N ASP A 143 2.56 -27.24 21.49
CA ASP A 143 3.98 -27.11 21.12
C ASP A 143 4.92 -27.57 22.25
N GLN A 144 4.66 -27.13 23.48
CA GLN A 144 5.54 -27.40 24.62
C GLN A 144 5.28 -28.75 25.30
N PHE A 145 4.04 -29.26 25.24
CA PHE A 145 3.61 -30.49 25.92
C PHE A 145 2.85 -31.43 24.97
N PRO A 146 3.46 -31.86 23.85
CA PRO A 146 2.78 -32.59 22.78
C PRO A 146 2.27 -33.99 23.18
N LYS A 147 2.77 -34.54 24.31
CA LYS A 147 2.30 -35.82 24.86
C LYS A 147 0.97 -35.67 25.62
N ASP A 148 0.74 -34.51 26.22
CA ASP A 148 -0.41 -34.24 27.09
C ASP A 148 -1.50 -33.44 26.36
N PHE A 149 -1.12 -32.65 25.36
CA PHE A 149 -2.03 -31.82 24.56
C PHE A 149 -1.94 -32.20 23.08
N THR A 150 -3.01 -32.78 22.55
CA THR A 150 -3.11 -33.21 21.15
C THR A 150 -3.82 -32.18 20.27
N GLY A 151 -3.30 -31.94 19.06
CA GLY A 151 -3.93 -31.06 18.06
C GLY A 151 -2.92 -30.58 17.02
N VAL A 152 -3.39 -29.81 16.02
CA VAL A 152 -2.52 -29.11 15.07
C VAL A 152 -2.39 -27.67 15.54
N ALA A 153 -1.20 -27.26 15.95
CA ALA A 153 -0.91 -25.87 16.29
C ALA A 153 -1.26 -24.98 15.09
N SER A 154 -2.09 -23.96 15.31
CA SER A 154 -2.60 -23.12 14.23
C SER A 154 -1.54 -22.27 13.54
N GLY A 155 -0.35 -22.15 14.14
CA GLY A 155 0.59 -21.08 13.87
C GLY A 155 0.12 -19.79 14.53
N THR A 156 1.04 -19.08 15.19
CA THR A 156 0.82 -17.87 16.01
C THR A 156 0.09 -16.73 15.29
N PHE A 157 -0.05 -16.79 13.96
CA PHE A 157 -0.80 -15.83 13.13
C PHE A 157 -1.61 -16.53 12.04
N LYS A 158 -2.66 -17.27 12.39
CA LYS A 158 -3.67 -17.67 11.38
C LYS A 158 -4.40 -16.42 10.88
N TYR A 159 -4.28 -16.12 9.59
CA TYR A 159 -5.08 -15.08 8.92
C TYR A 159 -6.56 -15.32 9.21
N ARG A 160 -7.27 -14.23 9.53
CA ARG A 160 -8.73 -14.26 9.68
C ARG A 160 -9.37 -13.69 8.43
N PRO A 161 -10.35 -14.39 7.83
CA PRO A 161 -11.10 -13.87 6.71
C PRO A 161 -11.62 -12.46 6.98
N ASN A 162 -11.51 -11.59 5.98
CA ASN A 162 -11.96 -10.19 5.98
C ASN A 162 -11.18 -9.23 6.89
N LYS A 163 -10.19 -9.67 7.67
CA LYS A 163 -9.50 -8.75 8.60
C LYS A 163 -8.76 -7.62 7.87
N ILE A 164 -8.07 -7.96 6.79
CA ILE A 164 -7.41 -6.98 5.91
C ILE A 164 -8.48 -6.08 5.25
N ALA A 165 -9.60 -6.63 4.81
CA ALA A 165 -10.67 -5.86 4.19
C ALA A 165 -11.30 -4.84 5.17
N GLU A 166 -11.54 -5.24 6.41
CA GLU A 166 -12.03 -4.35 7.48
C GLU A 166 -11.03 -3.23 7.79
N MET A 167 -9.73 -3.54 7.82
CA MET A 167 -8.67 -2.55 8.03
C MET A 167 -8.59 -1.56 6.88
N LEU A 168 -8.60 -2.05 5.63
CA LEU A 168 -8.50 -1.21 4.43
C LEU A 168 -9.80 -0.46 4.09
N ALA A 169 -10.93 -0.82 4.71
CA ALA A 169 -12.18 -0.07 4.59
C ALA A 169 -12.14 1.28 5.31
N ASP A 170 -11.24 1.43 6.30
CA ASP A 170 -10.95 2.70 6.95
C ASP A 170 -9.93 3.48 6.11
N GLN A 171 -10.34 4.61 5.56
CA GLN A 171 -9.46 5.44 4.72
C GLN A 171 -8.25 5.97 5.48
N ASP A 172 -8.37 6.19 6.80
CA ASP A 172 -7.29 6.67 7.65
C ASP A 172 -6.16 5.63 7.75
N VAL A 173 -6.49 4.34 7.64
CA VAL A 173 -5.48 3.26 7.70
C VAL A 173 -4.55 3.31 6.50
N VAL A 174 -5.08 3.48 5.29
CA VAL A 174 -4.28 3.49 4.05
C VAL A 174 -3.33 4.69 4.02
N GLU A 175 -3.78 5.85 4.50
CA GLU A 175 -2.98 7.07 4.54
C GLU A 175 -1.85 6.96 5.58
N ASN A 176 -2.09 6.28 6.70
CA ASN A 176 -1.17 6.21 7.84
C ASN A 176 -0.43 4.86 7.99
N LEU A 177 -0.39 4.02 6.95
CA LEU A 177 0.43 2.80 6.97
C LEU A 177 1.90 3.13 7.26
N SER A 178 2.52 2.38 8.17
CA SER A 178 3.95 2.47 8.45
C SER A 178 4.78 1.98 7.25
N ASP A 179 6.07 2.33 7.21
CA ASP A 179 6.97 1.86 6.15
C ASP A 179 7.03 0.32 6.08
N LEU A 180 6.99 -0.34 7.25
CA LEU A 180 6.98 -1.80 7.32
C LEU A 180 5.69 -2.38 6.74
N ASP A 181 4.53 -1.78 7.03
CA ASP A 181 3.25 -2.24 6.48
C ASP A 181 3.18 -2.02 4.97
N ARG A 182 3.65 -0.86 4.49
CA ARG A 182 3.74 -0.57 3.05
C ARG A 182 4.64 -1.58 2.35
N PHE A 183 5.80 -1.86 2.91
CA PHE A 183 6.72 -2.87 2.37
C PHE A 183 6.07 -4.26 2.34
N ALA A 184 5.42 -4.68 3.43
CA ALA A 184 4.75 -5.98 3.48
C ALA A 184 3.66 -6.13 2.41
N ILE A 185 2.84 -5.08 2.20
CA ILE A 185 1.81 -5.06 1.15
C ILE A 185 2.46 -5.08 -0.25
N GLN A 186 3.49 -4.28 -0.47
CA GLN A 186 4.23 -4.23 -1.74
C GLN A 186 4.89 -5.58 -2.07
N ALA A 187 5.46 -6.24 -1.06
CA ALA A 187 6.11 -7.55 -1.21
C ALA A 187 5.10 -8.67 -1.48
N ALA A 188 3.89 -8.59 -0.91
CA ALA A 188 2.82 -9.57 -1.14
C ALA A 188 2.04 -9.34 -2.44
N PHE A 189 2.08 -8.13 -3.02
CA PHE A 189 1.28 -7.78 -4.20
C PHE A 189 1.55 -8.66 -5.44
N PRO A 190 2.81 -9.01 -5.80
CA PRO A 190 3.08 -9.89 -6.94
C PRO A 190 2.38 -11.25 -6.80
N ASP A 191 2.51 -11.90 -5.64
CA ASP A 191 1.90 -13.21 -5.36
C ASP A 191 0.37 -13.14 -5.46
N LEU A 192 -0.24 -12.07 -4.92
CA LEU A 192 -1.68 -11.85 -5.01
C LEU A 192 -2.15 -11.70 -6.47
N VAL A 193 -1.38 -11.02 -7.31
CA VAL A 193 -1.71 -10.85 -8.74
C VAL A 193 -1.53 -12.16 -9.50
N GLU A 194 -0.53 -12.97 -9.18
CA GLU A 194 -0.29 -14.27 -9.81
C GLU A 194 -1.40 -15.29 -9.49
N GLU A 195 -1.89 -15.30 -8.25
CA GLU A 195 -2.99 -16.18 -7.80
C GLU A 195 -4.38 -15.70 -8.26
N MET A 196 -4.50 -14.50 -8.84
CA MET A 196 -5.79 -13.96 -9.25
C MET A 196 -6.38 -14.72 -10.45
N GLU A 197 -7.33 -15.62 -10.18
CA GLU A 197 -8.17 -16.18 -11.23
C GLU A 197 -9.20 -15.14 -11.73
N PHE A 198 -8.97 -14.63 -12.94
CA PHE A 198 -9.94 -13.82 -13.67
C PHE A 198 -10.08 -14.24 -15.13
N SER A 199 -11.30 -14.09 -15.65
CA SER A 199 -11.60 -14.21 -17.07
C SER A 199 -11.63 -12.81 -17.68
N LEU A 200 -11.14 -12.68 -18.92
CA LEU A 200 -11.29 -11.45 -19.72
C LEU A 200 -12.76 -11.03 -19.93
N ARG A 201 -13.73 -11.92 -19.66
CA ARG A 201 -15.16 -11.60 -19.67
C ARG A 201 -15.63 -10.80 -18.46
N SER A 202 -14.88 -10.82 -17.35
CA SER A 202 -15.23 -10.08 -16.13
C SER A 202 -14.68 -8.66 -16.18
N ALA A 203 -15.45 -7.74 -16.77
CA ALA A 203 -15.05 -6.34 -16.91
C ALA A 203 -14.57 -5.70 -15.60
N LYS A 204 -15.18 -6.05 -14.45
CA LYS A 204 -14.78 -5.54 -13.13
C LYS A 204 -13.43 -6.07 -12.67
N LYS A 205 -13.16 -7.38 -12.77
CA LYS A 205 -11.87 -7.96 -12.37
C LYS A 205 -10.75 -7.50 -13.30
N VAL A 206 -11.01 -7.48 -14.61
CA VAL A 206 -10.07 -6.93 -15.60
C VAL A 206 -9.74 -5.49 -15.27
N LYS A 207 -10.74 -4.64 -14.97
CA LYS A 207 -10.50 -3.25 -14.60
C LYS A 207 -9.61 -3.11 -13.37
N ILE A 208 -9.82 -3.91 -12.31
CA ILE A 208 -8.97 -3.85 -11.10
C ILE A 208 -7.50 -4.13 -11.44
N VAL A 209 -7.23 -5.18 -12.22
CA VAL A 209 -5.87 -5.53 -12.63
C VAL A 209 -5.27 -4.46 -13.52
N THR A 210 -6.01 -4.03 -14.55
CA THR A 210 -5.55 -3.02 -15.52
C THR A 210 -5.32 -1.66 -14.86
N ASP A 211 -6.18 -1.22 -13.95
CA ASP A 211 -6.02 0.03 -13.20
C ASP A 211 -4.77 -0.03 -12.32
N GLY A 212 -4.52 -1.17 -11.66
CA GLY A 212 -3.30 -1.41 -10.88
C GLY A 212 -2.03 -1.36 -11.73
N ILE A 213 -1.99 -2.13 -12.82
CA ILE A 213 -0.86 -2.15 -13.76
C ILE A 213 -0.60 -0.76 -14.34
N ASN A 214 -1.65 -0.08 -14.81
CA ASN A 214 -1.53 1.25 -15.40
C ASN A 214 -1.05 2.27 -14.38
N THR A 215 -1.56 2.23 -13.14
CA THR A 215 -1.12 3.14 -12.08
C THR A 215 0.35 2.93 -11.74
N SER A 216 0.78 1.68 -11.54
CA SER A 216 2.19 1.37 -11.28
C SER A 216 3.09 1.78 -12.44
N LYS A 217 2.65 1.54 -13.69
CA LYS A 217 3.38 1.93 -14.89
C LYS A 217 3.47 3.45 -15.03
N LYS A 218 2.41 4.21 -14.71
CA LYS A 218 2.42 5.68 -14.67
C LYS A 218 3.47 6.20 -13.71
N VAL A 219 3.44 5.73 -12.45
CA VAL A 219 4.40 6.15 -11.43
C VAL A 219 5.84 5.86 -11.86
N TYR A 220 6.08 4.69 -12.45
CA TYR A 220 7.39 4.33 -12.98
C TYR A 220 7.82 5.25 -14.14
N LEU A 221 6.94 5.50 -15.11
CA LEU A 221 7.22 6.39 -16.24
C LEU A 221 7.47 7.83 -15.78
N ASP A 222 6.68 8.35 -14.82
CA ASP A 222 6.88 9.70 -14.27
C ASP A 222 8.28 9.84 -13.63
N LYS A 223 8.75 8.80 -12.93
CA LYS A 223 10.11 8.77 -12.36
C LYS A 223 11.19 8.73 -13.45
N ILE A 224 11.03 7.88 -14.48
CA ILE A 224 11.95 7.84 -15.62
C ILE A 224 12.00 9.19 -16.33
N ILE A 225 10.84 9.78 -16.64
CA ILE A 225 10.72 11.08 -17.32
C ILE A 225 11.44 12.16 -16.51
N SER A 226 11.19 12.21 -15.19
CA SER A 226 11.83 13.19 -14.31
C SER A 226 13.36 13.06 -14.30
N GLU A 227 13.88 11.83 -14.18
CA GLU A 227 15.32 11.58 -14.24
C GLU A 227 15.91 11.86 -15.62
N PHE A 228 15.19 11.53 -16.70
CA PHE A 228 15.60 11.82 -18.08
C PHE A 228 15.72 13.35 -18.27
N GLU A 229 14.70 14.12 -17.91
CA GLU A 229 14.70 15.58 -18.00
C GLU A 229 15.83 16.21 -17.21
N LYS A 230 16.08 15.72 -16.00
CA LYS A 230 17.19 16.17 -15.16
C LYS A 230 18.55 15.91 -15.82
N LYS A 231 18.74 14.71 -16.38
CA LYS A 231 19.97 14.35 -17.10
C LYS A 231 20.15 15.17 -18.38
N LEU A 232 19.06 15.49 -19.08
CA LEU A 232 19.07 16.25 -20.33
C LEU A 232 19.40 17.74 -20.10
N LYS A 233 18.97 18.31 -18.97
CA LYS A 233 19.35 19.67 -18.55
C LYS A 233 20.82 19.78 -18.11
N GLY A 234 21.40 18.68 -17.61
CA GLY A 234 22.79 18.60 -17.19
C GLY A 234 23.77 18.23 -18.32
N SER A 235 25.04 18.09 -17.96
CA SER A 235 26.13 17.64 -18.83
C SER A 235 26.60 16.22 -18.47
N SER A 236 25.64 15.28 -18.39
CA SER A 236 25.94 13.87 -18.07
C SER A 236 26.88 13.25 -19.10
N SER A 237 27.79 12.38 -18.65
CA SER A 237 28.71 11.66 -19.54
C SER A 237 27.99 10.62 -20.40
N GLU A 238 28.64 10.17 -21.47
CA GLU A 238 28.12 9.12 -22.36
C GLU A 238 27.83 7.82 -21.60
N ASN A 239 28.74 7.39 -20.71
CA ASN A 239 28.54 6.21 -19.85
C ASN A 239 27.30 6.33 -18.95
N VAL A 240 26.99 7.52 -18.46
CA VAL A 240 25.78 7.74 -17.64
C VAL A 240 24.52 7.58 -18.50
N TRP A 241 24.55 8.04 -19.75
CA TRP A 241 23.44 7.84 -20.69
C TRP A 241 23.30 6.40 -21.15
N GLN A 242 24.42 5.73 -21.45
CA GLN A 242 24.43 4.30 -21.75
C GLN A 242 23.81 3.50 -20.61
N LYS A 243 24.26 3.69 -19.35
CA LYS A 243 23.67 2.98 -18.21
C LYS A 243 22.18 3.30 -18.02
N PHE A 244 21.81 4.56 -18.08
CA PHE A 244 20.41 4.95 -17.90
C PHE A 244 19.50 4.37 -18.99
N LEU A 245 19.94 4.40 -20.25
CA LEU A 245 19.16 3.82 -21.34
C LEU A 245 19.15 2.29 -21.23
N HIS A 246 20.27 1.63 -20.94
CA HIS A 246 20.29 0.18 -20.67
C HIS A 246 19.21 -0.27 -19.69
N ASP A 247 19.12 0.41 -18.54
CA ASP A 247 18.22 0.03 -17.44
C ASP A 247 16.74 0.28 -17.76
N HIS A 248 16.44 1.09 -18.79
CA HIS A 248 15.08 1.54 -19.08
C HIS A 248 14.64 1.37 -20.56
N ILE A 249 15.51 0.97 -21.49
CA ILE A 249 15.28 0.99 -22.95
C ILE A 249 14.11 0.10 -23.37
N LEU A 250 13.88 -1.03 -22.72
CA LEU A 250 12.72 -1.89 -22.99
C LEU A 250 11.39 -1.24 -22.58
N THR A 251 11.42 -0.30 -21.63
CA THR A 251 10.25 0.51 -21.30
C THR A 251 10.03 1.61 -22.36
N LEU A 252 11.11 2.12 -22.95
CA LEU A 252 11.07 3.11 -24.03
C LEU A 252 10.57 2.50 -25.34
N LEU A 253 11.00 1.28 -25.63
CA LEU A 253 10.81 0.62 -26.91
C LEU A 253 10.08 -0.71 -26.70
N ASN A 254 8.75 -0.64 -26.63
CA ASN A 254 7.87 -1.78 -26.35
C ASN A 254 7.88 -2.89 -27.42
N THR A 255 8.55 -2.68 -28.55
CA THR A 255 8.75 -3.66 -29.61
C THR A 255 9.85 -4.67 -29.28
N TYR A 256 10.71 -4.36 -28.31
CA TYR A 256 11.84 -5.20 -27.93
C TYR A 256 11.55 -6.08 -26.72
N ALA A 257 12.06 -7.31 -26.77
CA ALA A 257 11.87 -8.33 -25.76
C ALA A 257 13.11 -8.56 -24.90
N HIS A 258 14.32 -8.38 -25.45
CA HIS A 258 15.58 -8.69 -24.77
C HIS A 258 16.68 -7.67 -25.07
N VAL A 259 17.51 -7.37 -24.06
CA VAL A 259 18.77 -6.63 -24.18
C VAL A 259 19.92 -7.64 -24.11
N ILE A 260 20.87 -7.57 -25.04
CA ILE A 260 22.13 -8.31 -24.97
C ILE A 260 23.18 -7.42 -24.29
N GLU A 261 23.78 -7.92 -23.22
CA GLU A 261 24.80 -7.17 -22.47
C GLU A 261 26.06 -6.93 -23.31
N LYS A 262 26.61 -5.71 -23.20
CA LYS A 262 27.78 -5.25 -23.95
C LYS A 262 28.99 -6.19 -23.89
N GLN A 263 29.21 -6.88 -22.76
CA GLN A 263 30.36 -7.78 -22.56
C GLN A 263 30.16 -9.17 -23.16
N SER A 264 28.93 -9.53 -23.51
CA SER A 264 28.60 -10.87 -23.97
C SER A 264 28.99 -11.09 -25.42
N VAL A 265 29.25 -10.05 -26.21
CA VAL A 265 29.50 -10.19 -27.66
C VAL A 265 30.61 -9.26 -28.12
N GLU A 266 31.81 -9.82 -28.23
CA GLU A 266 32.93 -9.16 -28.91
C GLU A 266 32.76 -9.29 -30.42
N LEU A 267 32.79 -8.16 -31.13
CA LEU A 267 32.69 -8.07 -32.58
C LEU A 267 34.00 -7.48 -33.12
N ASP A 268 34.93 -8.33 -33.56
CA ASP A 268 36.23 -7.92 -34.12
C ASP A 268 37.01 -6.96 -33.19
N GLY A 269 37.09 -7.26 -31.89
CA GLY A 269 37.80 -6.43 -30.90
C GLY A 269 37.02 -5.19 -30.42
N LYS A 270 35.72 -5.09 -30.73
CA LYS A 270 34.86 -3.97 -30.35
C LYS A 270 33.52 -4.43 -29.82
N TYR A 271 32.88 -3.54 -29.06
CA TYR A 271 31.61 -3.82 -28.38
C TYR A 271 30.59 -2.72 -28.71
N PRO A 272 29.44 -3.05 -29.32
CA PRO A 272 28.35 -2.10 -29.47
C PRO A 272 27.82 -1.69 -28.09
N ASP A 273 27.17 -0.54 -28.00
CA ASP A 273 26.64 -0.09 -26.70
C ASP A 273 25.47 -0.98 -26.25
N PHE A 274 24.51 -1.23 -27.14
CA PHE A 274 23.46 -2.23 -26.93
C PHE A 274 23.20 -3.03 -28.20
N MET A 275 22.75 -4.26 -28.00
CA MET A 275 22.00 -4.97 -29.03
C MET A 275 20.67 -5.39 -28.43
N LEU A 276 19.60 -5.16 -29.16
CA LEU A 276 18.25 -5.48 -28.74
C LEU A 276 17.66 -6.55 -29.66
N ILE A 277 16.87 -7.45 -29.09
CA ILE A 277 16.11 -8.44 -29.84
C ILE A 277 14.64 -8.07 -29.79
N ASP A 278 14.04 -7.90 -30.96
CA ASP A 278 12.62 -7.58 -31.09
C ASP A 278 11.71 -8.79 -30.80
N ALA A 279 10.41 -8.57 -30.70
CA ALA A 279 9.43 -9.63 -30.46
C ALA A 279 9.39 -10.72 -31.55
N TYR A 280 10.00 -10.48 -32.72
CA TYR A 280 10.11 -11.44 -33.84
C TYR A 280 11.47 -12.15 -33.87
N GLY A 281 12.36 -11.84 -32.93
CA GLY A 281 13.71 -12.39 -32.82
C GLY A 281 14.76 -11.64 -33.64
N TYR A 282 14.43 -10.52 -34.28
CA TYR A 282 15.43 -9.75 -35.05
C TYR A 282 16.33 -8.95 -34.13
N LEU A 283 17.63 -8.97 -34.43
CA LEU A 283 18.65 -8.26 -33.68
C LEU A 283 18.93 -6.89 -34.29
N ASP A 284 18.84 -5.85 -33.48
CA ASP A 284 19.21 -4.48 -33.82
C ASP A 284 20.33 -3.95 -32.92
N VAL A 285 21.10 -2.99 -33.43
CA VAL A 285 22.31 -2.45 -32.79
C VAL A 285 22.10 -0.98 -32.43
N TYR A 286 22.45 -0.60 -31.21
CA TYR A 286 22.39 0.78 -30.75
C TYR A 286 23.78 1.30 -30.42
N GLU A 287 24.07 2.51 -30.91
CA GLU A 287 25.24 3.31 -30.57
C GLU A 287 24.78 4.60 -29.91
N ILE A 288 25.33 4.92 -28.73
CA ILE A 288 24.87 6.07 -27.94
C ILE A 288 25.96 7.12 -27.87
N LYS A 289 25.61 8.35 -28.24
CA LYS A 289 26.40 9.56 -28.01
C LYS A 289 25.73 10.44 -26.98
N LYS A 290 26.27 11.63 -26.75
CA LYS A 290 25.71 12.56 -25.77
C LYS A 290 24.59 13.41 -26.39
N PRO A 291 23.64 13.92 -25.59
CA PRO A 291 22.67 14.90 -26.05
C PRO A 291 23.29 16.19 -26.57
N GLN A 292 24.51 16.52 -26.14
CA GLN A 292 25.26 17.70 -26.59
C GLN A 292 26.05 17.47 -27.90
N THR A 293 26.03 16.25 -28.44
CA THR A 293 26.67 15.96 -29.73
C THR A 293 26.01 16.77 -30.84
N LYS A 294 26.81 17.53 -31.57
CA LYS A 294 26.35 18.26 -32.75
C LYS A 294 25.94 17.27 -33.83
N LEU A 295 24.72 17.41 -34.33
CA LEU A 295 24.16 16.55 -35.38
C LEU A 295 24.68 16.93 -36.77
N LEU A 296 24.61 18.22 -37.09
CA LEU A 296 24.94 18.75 -38.41
C LEU A 296 25.99 19.87 -38.33
N SER A 297 26.74 19.99 -39.41
CA SER A 297 27.61 21.11 -39.74
C SER A 297 27.05 21.86 -40.95
N PHE A 298 27.35 23.14 -41.08
CA PHE A 298 26.96 23.94 -42.25
C PHE A 298 28.17 24.22 -43.14
N ASP A 299 28.02 24.03 -44.45
CA ASP A 299 29.03 24.44 -45.44
C ASP A 299 28.69 25.83 -45.99
N ASN A 300 29.50 26.84 -45.67
CA ASN A 300 29.30 28.20 -46.17
C ASN A 300 29.44 28.33 -47.69
N GLY A 301 30.21 27.44 -48.34
CA GLY A 301 30.43 27.47 -49.77
C GLY A 301 29.21 26.98 -50.56
N ARG A 302 28.68 25.81 -50.17
CA ARG A 302 27.55 25.17 -50.85
C ARG A 302 26.19 25.47 -50.22
N LYS A 303 26.18 26.16 -49.07
CA LYS A 303 25.00 26.54 -48.29
C LYS A 303 24.08 25.36 -47.90
N ASN A 304 24.67 24.22 -47.56
CA ASN A 304 23.92 23.02 -47.17
C ASN A 304 24.39 22.51 -45.80
N TYR A 305 23.49 21.84 -45.08
CA TYR A 305 23.88 21.08 -43.90
C TYR A 305 24.36 19.67 -44.28
N TYR A 306 25.32 19.17 -43.52
CA TYR A 306 25.85 17.80 -43.65
C TYR A 306 26.11 17.20 -42.28
N TRP A 307 26.23 15.88 -42.21
CA TRP A 307 26.52 15.18 -40.95
C TRP A 307 27.78 15.73 -40.30
N HIS A 308 27.67 16.10 -39.02
CA HIS A 308 28.84 16.44 -38.23
C HIS A 308 29.79 15.23 -38.13
N ALA A 309 31.09 15.49 -37.95
CA ALA A 309 32.12 14.44 -37.93
C ALA A 309 31.89 13.39 -36.84
N GLU A 310 31.25 13.73 -35.73
CA GLU A 310 30.85 12.77 -34.69
C GLU A 310 29.77 11.80 -35.19
N ILE A 311 28.74 12.29 -35.89
CA ILE A 311 27.69 11.44 -36.46
C ILE A 311 28.25 10.55 -37.56
N SER A 312 29.08 11.10 -38.45
CA SER A 312 29.73 10.30 -39.50
C SER A 312 30.58 9.15 -38.93
N ARG A 313 31.29 9.40 -37.81
CA ARG A 313 32.04 8.37 -37.09
C ARG A 313 31.13 7.33 -36.44
N ALA A 314 30.04 7.77 -35.82
CA ALA A 314 29.03 6.87 -35.25
C ALA A 314 28.38 5.98 -36.32
N THR A 315 27.97 6.54 -37.47
CA THR A 315 27.46 5.78 -38.62
C THR A 315 28.46 4.73 -39.09
N THR A 316 29.73 5.10 -39.24
CA THR A 316 30.79 4.16 -39.62
C THR A 316 30.97 3.04 -38.57
N GLN A 317 30.87 3.38 -37.29
CA GLN A 317 31.00 2.43 -36.19
C GLN A 317 29.81 1.44 -36.17
N THR A 318 28.59 1.94 -36.27
CA THR A 318 27.36 1.13 -36.34
C THR A 318 27.36 0.21 -37.54
N GLU A 319 27.73 0.69 -38.74
CA GLU A 319 27.88 -0.15 -39.93
C GLU A 319 28.90 -1.29 -39.73
N LYS A 320 30.03 -1.00 -39.09
CA LYS A 320 31.03 -2.04 -38.77
C LYS A 320 30.49 -3.11 -37.84
N TYR A 321 29.69 -2.73 -36.83
CA TYR A 321 29.03 -3.69 -35.95
C TYR A 321 28.04 -4.56 -36.71
N MET A 322 27.13 -3.96 -37.47
CA MET A 322 26.15 -4.72 -38.27
C MET A 322 26.84 -5.66 -39.26
N SER A 323 27.90 -5.21 -39.91
CA SER A 323 28.70 -6.02 -40.82
C SER A 323 29.38 -7.19 -40.11
N SER A 324 29.94 -6.97 -38.91
CA SER A 324 30.56 -8.03 -38.10
C SER A 324 29.54 -9.04 -37.61
N ILE A 325 28.37 -8.58 -37.14
CA ILE A 325 27.24 -9.43 -36.72
C ILE A 325 26.79 -10.32 -37.88
N GLN A 326 26.66 -9.76 -39.09
CA GLN A 326 26.28 -10.54 -40.26
C GLN A 326 27.34 -11.58 -40.63
N ARG A 327 28.64 -11.23 -40.56
CA ARG A 327 29.74 -12.18 -40.82
C ARG A 327 29.74 -13.34 -39.83
N HIS A 328 29.50 -13.07 -38.56
CA HIS A 328 29.58 -14.05 -37.48
C HIS A 328 28.20 -14.58 -37.03
N ARG A 329 27.17 -14.44 -37.87
CA ARG A 329 25.76 -14.68 -37.47
C ARG A 329 25.53 -16.03 -36.82
N TYR A 330 26.09 -17.11 -37.37
CA TYR A 330 25.82 -18.47 -36.89
C TYR A 330 26.45 -18.74 -35.53
N GLU A 331 27.64 -18.20 -35.31
CA GLU A 331 28.32 -18.27 -34.02
C GLU A 331 27.56 -17.47 -32.97
N LEU A 332 27.15 -16.24 -33.32
CA LEU A 332 26.41 -15.37 -32.43
C LEU A 332 25.03 -15.95 -32.07
N GLU A 333 24.26 -16.44 -33.06
CA GLU A 333 22.99 -17.14 -32.82
C GLU A 333 23.20 -18.38 -31.94
N SER A 334 24.27 -19.16 -32.17
CA SER A 334 24.58 -20.32 -31.33
C SER A 334 24.93 -19.92 -29.90
N LYS A 335 25.63 -18.80 -29.71
CA LYS A 335 26.00 -18.29 -28.38
C LYS A 335 24.77 -17.82 -27.62
N LEU A 336 23.94 -16.99 -28.24
CA LEU A 336 22.69 -16.50 -27.66
C LEU A 336 21.73 -17.64 -27.31
N ARG A 337 21.65 -18.68 -28.15
CA ARG A 337 20.83 -19.87 -27.87
C ARG A 337 21.28 -20.62 -26.61
N LYS A 338 22.59 -20.68 -26.33
CA LYS A 338 23.11 -21.28 -25.07
C LYS A 338 22.70 -20.47 -23.85
N GLU A 339 22.49 -19.16 -24.01
CA GLU A 339 21.98 -18.25 -23.00
C GLU A 339 20.44 -18.19 -22.97
N SER A 340 19.76 -19.13 -23.64
CA SER A 340 18.29 -19.21 -23.76
C SER A 340 17.64 -18.01 -24.47
N VAL A 341 18.40 -17.33 -25.33
CA VAL A 341 17.94 -16.20 -26.13
C VAL A 341 17.83 -16.62 -27.60
N GLU A 342 16.62 -16.64 -28.16
CA GLU A 342 16.41 -16.91 -29.58
C GLU A 342 16.57 -15.63 -30.41
N ALA A 343 17.62 -15.58 -31.23
CA ALA A 343 17.88 -14.49 -32.17
C ALA A 343 17.91 -15.01 -33.61
N ARG A 344 17.47 -14.17 -34.55
CA ARG A 344 17.46 -14.38 -36.00
C ARG A 344 18.19 -13.23 -36.66
N ILE A 345 19.43 -13.50 -37.08
CA ILE A 345 20.33 -12.49 -37.62
C ILE A 345 20.28 -12.57 -39.15
N VAL A 346 19.33 -11.83 -39.73
CA VAL A 346 19.18 -11.71 -41.19
C VAL A 346 19.83 -10.42 -41.68
N ARG A 347 19.35 -9.28 -41.19
CA ARG A 347 19.85 -7.95 -41.54
C ARG A 347 19.59 -6.99 -40.36
N PRO A 348 20.57 -6.86 -39.44
CA PRO A 348 20.42 -5.95 -38.31
C PRO A 348 20.18 -4.51 -38.78
N ARG A 349 19.33 -3.78 -38.06
CA ARG A 349 19.25 -2.32 -38.17
C ARG A 349 20.16 -1.68 -37.13
N GLY A 350 20.63 -0.49 -37.46
CA GLY A 350 21.44 0.33 -36.59
C GLY A 350 20.65 1.53 -36.10
N PHE A 351 20.83 1.89 -34.85
CA PHE A 351 20.25 3.07 -34.25
C PHE A 351 21.35 3.89 -33.59
N ILE A 352 21.37 5.19 -33.87
CA ILE A 352 22.32 6.11 -33.25
C ILE A 352 21.51 7.10 -32.41
N ILE A 353 21.69 7.05 -31.09
CA ILE A 353 21.03 7.99 -30.20
C ILE A 353 22.01 9.15 -29.94
N ALA A 354 21.73 10.33 -30.50
CA ALA A 354 22.65 11.46 -30.45
C ALA A 354 21.92 12.81 -30.54
N GLY A 355 22.49 13.84 -29.91
CA GLY A 355 22.03 15.21 -30.06
C GLY A 355 20.60 15.45 -29.54
N LYS A 356 20.10 16.66 -29.83
CA LYS A 356 18.72 17.06 -29.53
C LYS A 356 18.10 17.68 -30.78
N ARG A 357 16.85 17.32 -31.08
CA ARG A 357 16.01 17.91 -32.12
C ARG A 357 15.88 19.42 -31.91
N SER A 358 15.77 19.84 -30.66
CA SER A 358 15.72 21.26 -30.26
C SER A 358 16.97 22.06 -30.60
N ASP A 359 18.12 21.42 -30.89
CA ASP A 359 19.33 22.09 -31.37
C ASP A 359 19.30 22.34 -32.89
N LEU A 360 18.34 21.76 -33.63
CA LEU A 360 18.08 22.06 -35.03
C LEU A 360 17.26 23.36 -35.11
N LYS A 361 17.95 24.50 -35.23
CA LYS A 361 17.36 25.83 -35.00
C LYS A 361 16.53 26.36 -36.16
N SER A 362 16.91 26.07 -37.40
CA SER A 362 16.19 26.52 -38.60
C SER A 362 15.38 25.39 -39.23
N GLU A 363 14.37 25.75 -40.01
CA GLU A 363 13.56 24.77 -40.73
C GLU A 363 14.37 24.02 -41.78
N GLU A 364 15.27 24.73 -42.48
CA GLU A 364 16.24 24.14 -43.40
C GLU A 364 17.12 23.07 -42.71
N MET A 365 17.61 23.34 -41.51
CA MET A 365 18.42 22.38 -40.76
C MET A 365 17.63 21.14 -40.33
N ARG A 366 16.33 21.30 -40.02
CA ARG A 366 15.43 20.17 -39.70
C ARG A 366 15.12 19.33 -40.94
N GLU A 367 14.89 20.00 -42.07
CA GLU A 367 14.64 19.35 -43.35
C GLU A 367 15.86 18.56 -43.80
N ASP A 368 17.04 19.18 -43.79
CA ASP A 368 18.29 18.52 -44.15
C ASP A 368 18.59 17.34 -43.20
N PHE A 369 18.34 17.48 -41.89
CA PHE A 369 18.45 16.34 -40.97
C PHE A 369 17.53 15.20 -41.40
N ARG A 370 16.27 15.48 -41.74
CA ARG A 370 15.30 14.47 -42.17
C ARG A 370 15.75 13.77 -43.45
N VAL A 371 16.18 14.53 -44.46
CA VAL A 371 16.66 14.00 -45.74
C VAL A 371 17.91 13.14 -45.53
N LEU A 372 18.88 13.63 -44.75
CA LEU A 372 20.10 12.91 -44.46
C LEU A 372 19.82 11.62 -43.66
N ASN A 373 18.90 11.67 -42.70
CA ASN A 373 18.52 10.49 -41.90
C ASN A 373 17.82 9.44 -42.77
N ASP A 374 16.86 9.84 -43.61
CA ASP A 374 16.14 8.94 -44.52
C ASP A 374 17.06 8.34 -45.61
N SER A 375 18.16 9.04 -45.94
CA SER A 375 19.17 8.52 -46.87
C SER A 375 19.95 7.30 -46.33
N LEU A 376 19.97 7.12 -45.00
CA LEU A 376 20.65 6.01 -44.34
C LEU A 376 19.74 4.76 -44.31
N LYS A 377 19.91 3.88 -45.29
CA LYS A 377 19.00 2.72 -45.51
C LYS A 377 18.81 1.78 -44.32
N ASN A 378 19.84 1.57 -43.48
CA ASN A 378 19.79 0.62 -42.36
C ASN A 378 20.11 1.28 -41.02
N ILE A 379 20.29 2.60 -40.97
CA ILE A 379 20.67 3.32 -39.74
C ILE A 379 19.69 4.47 -39.52
N ASP A 380 19.07 4.50 -38.35
CA ASP A 380 18.28 5.65 -37.92
C ASP A 380 19.04 6.45 -36.84
N VAL A 381 19.19 7.75 -37.06
CA VAL A 381 19.64 8.70 -36.02
C VAL A 381 18.43 9.21 -35.26
N ILE A 382 18.40 8.98 -33.95
CA ILE A 382 17.32 9.36 -33.03
C ILE A 382 17.84 10.41 -32.05
N CYS A 383 17.06 11.47 -31.83
CA CYS A 383 17.42 12.51 -30.86
C CYS A 383 16.95 12.16 -29.44
N PHE A 384 17.63 12.68 -28.41
CA PHE A 384 17.28 12.40 -27.02
C PHE A 384 15.92 12.97 -26.60
N ASP A 385 15.55 14.14 -27.11
CA ASP A 385 14.24 14.76 -26.90
C ASP A 385 13.12 14.01 -27.64
N ASP A 386 13.38 13.44 -28.83
CA ASP A 386 12.42 12.55 -29.49
C ASP A 386 12.09 11.31 -28.61
N LEU A 387 13.09 10.73 -27.93
CA LEU A 387 12.88 9.62 -26.97
C LEU A 387 12.07 10.06 -25.74
N LEU A 388 12.36 11.26 -25.23
CA LEU A 388 11.63 11.83 -24.10
C LEU A 388 10.16 12.13 -24.45
N ASP A 389 9.91 12.63 -25.65
CA ASP A 389 8.56 12.92 -26.13
C ASP A 389 7.76 11.62 -26.31
N ASN A 390 8.39 10.56 -26.82
CA ASN A 390 7.78 9.22 -26.88
C ASN A 390 7.41 8.68 -25.49
N LEU A 391 8.27 8.88 -24.48
CA LEU A 391 7.99 8.53 -23.09
C LEU A 391 6.77 9.28 -22.54
N LYS A 392 6.71 10.60 -22.78
CA LYS A 392 5.61 11.45 -22.34
C LYS A 392 4.30 11.03 -23.02
N ALA A 393 4.34 10.78 -24.33
CA ALA A 393 3.18 10.28 -25.07
C ALA A 393 2.72 8.91 -24.55
N LEU A 394 3.64 8.00 -24.22
CA LEU A 394 3.32 6.71 -23.62
C LEU A 394 2.67 6.88 -22.24
N ARG A 395 3.18 7.80 -21.42
CA ARG A 395 2.64 8.13 -20.10
C ARG A 395 1.23 8.72 -20.21
N ASP A 396 1.02 9.66 -21.11
CA ASP A 396 -0.27 10.33 -21.33
C ASP A 396 -1.34 9.36 -21.89
N ARG A 397 -0.93 8.40 -22.71
CA ARG A 397 -1.82 7.32 -23.18
C ARG A 397 -2.37 6.46 -22.03
N LEU A 398 -1.74 6.41 -20.86
CA LEU A 398 -2.28 5.69 -19.72
C LEU A 398 -3.39 6.49 -19.01
N ASP A 399 -3.51 7.80 -19.27
CA ASP A 399 -4.57 8.67 -18.74
C ASP A 399 -5.87 8.60 -19.58
N SER A 400 -5.78 8.14 -20.84
CA SER A 400 -6.92 7.84 -21.72
C SER A 400 -7.44 6.42 -21.55
#